data_AF-A0A1Q7SHK8-F1
#
_entry.id   AF-A0A1Q7SHK8-F1
#
_cell.length_a   1.000
_cell.length_b   1.000
_cell.length_c   1.000
_cell.angle_alpha   90.00
_cell.angle_beta   90.00
_cell.angle_gamma   90.00
#
_symmetry.space_group_name_H-M   'P 1'
#
loop_
_entity.id
_entity.type
_entity.pdbx_description
1 polymer ?
#
loop_
_entity_poly.entity_id
_entity_poly.type
_entity_poly.pdbx_seq_one_letter_code
_entity_poly.pdbx_strand_id
1 'polypeptide(L)'
;MKRLLRSLLVLTTVLPGLAYAQTGSVDLKIHVANPSQKEPQTVPVKVYLPKEATPKDVKDLGDLKLDYDPETGAYYVHGDVVVEAGQSITKTVHMQDIWVFSEDQLVSFVGRAKERAGKLTEPAAAQEATGIVQRVEQKVEAILKRQKETDGQPAERIQAYRQGLAVITTIEQDLDALDKLKQVPFGREGKNLSREPDSRMALLAGSGDSPEGGAPLGRSISMTTAWRMIFAILAFLGALSAVFFLTWHRLLRVTVGGEQEAVPLVQGDASGG
;
A
#
# COMPACT_ATOMS: atom_id res chain seq x y z
N MET A 1 66.75 -49.35 23.44
CA MET A 1 65.48 -49.69 22.76
C MET A 1 64.62 -48.43 22.70
N LYS A 2 64.26 -47.99 21.49
CA LYS A 2 63.46 -46.79 21.21
C LYS A 2 61.99 -47.04 21.54
N ARG A 3 61.31 -46.16 22.29
CA ARG A 3 59.85 -45.99 22.18
C ARG A 3 59.49 -44.51 22.28
N LEU A 4 59.07 -44.00 21.12
CA LEU A 4 58.57 -42.66 20.85
C LEU A 4 57.21 -42.48 21.53
N LEU A 5 57.04 -41.43 22.33
CA LEU A 5 55.71 -40.96 22.74
C LEU A 5 55.37 -39.76 21.87
N ARG A 6 54.37 -39.94 21.00
CA ARG A 6 53.91 -38.98 19.99
C ARG A 6 53.11 -37.86 20.66
N SER A 7 53.55 -36.61 20.47
CA SER A 7 52.71 -35.43 20.73
C SER A 7 51.46 -35.46 19.86
N LEU A 8 50.29 -35.37 20.51
CA LEU A 8 49.00 -35.23 19.83
C LEU A 8 48.70 -33.73 19.69
N LEU A 9 48.75 -33.24 18.46
CA LEU A 9 48.38 -31.88 18.06
C LEU A 9 46.85 -31.78 18.04
N VAL A 10 46.27 -31.03 18.97
CA VAL A 10 44.82 -30.73 18.97
C VAL A 10 44.58 -29.62 17.94
N LEU A 11 44.14 -30.02 16.75
CA LEU A 11 43.67 -29.10 15.71
C LEU A 11 42.21 -28.73 16.02
N THR A 12 41.99 -27.66 16.78
CA THR A 12 40.66 -27.07 16.95
C THR A 12 40.25 -26.41 15.64
N THR A 13 39.49 -27.14 14.82
CA THR A 13 38.80 -26.58 13.66
C THR A 13 37.65 -25.72 14.19
N VAL A 14 37.83 -24.41 14.18
CA VAL A 14 36.71 -23.46 14.30
C VAL A 14 35.87 -23.67 13.04
N LEU A 15 34.79 -24.43 13.15
CA LEU A 15 33.76 -24.46 12.11
C LEU A 15 33.19 -23.04 12.02
N PRO A 16 33.32 -22.34 10.87
CA PRO A 16 32.58 -21.11 10.66
C PRO A 16 31.10 -21.47 10.78
N GLY A 17 30.41 -20.82 11.73
CA GLY A 17 28.99 -20.99 11.91
C GLY A 17 28.29 -20.76 10.58
N LEU A 18 27.57 -21.76 10.10
CA LEU A 18 26.61 -21.61 9.02
C LEU A 18 25.60 -20.57 9.50
N ALA A 19 25.78 -19.32 9.05
CA ALA A 19 24.72 -18.34 9.05
C ALA A 19 23.67 -18.89 8.09
N TYR A 20 22.69 -19.61 8.64
CA TYR A 20 21.44 -19.84 7.94
C TYR A 20 20.88 -18.45 7.66
N ALA A 21 21.06 -17.98 6.43
CA ALA A 21 20.15 -16.98 5.89
C ALA A 21 18.76 -17.57 6.09
N GLN A 22 18.03 -17.02 7.06
CA GLN A 22 16.63 -17.37 7.28
C GLN A 22 15.90 -16.84 6.05
N THR A 23 15.83 -17.67 5.01
CA THR A 23 15.06 -17.37 3.80
C THR A 23 13.63 -17.14 4.25
N GLY A 24 13.19 -15.89 4.23
CA GLY A 24 11.88 -15.48 4.74
C GLY A 24 11.90 -14.64 6.02
N SER A 25 13.01 -14.05 6.46
CA SER A 25 12.97 -13.01 7.51
C SER A 25 13.44 -11.65 6.99
N VAL A 26 12.83 -10.58 7.50
CA VAL A 26 13.21 -9.19 7.22
C VAL A 26 13.45 -8.45 8.55
N ASP A 27 14.56 -7.72 8.60
CA ASP A 27 14.94 -6.88 9.73
C ASP A 27 14.68 -5.41 9.39
N LEU A 28 13.77 -4.78 10.13
CA LEU A 28 13.54 -3.34 10.03
C LEU A 28 14.39 -2.62 11.06
N LYS A 29 15.28 -1.74 10.59
CA LYS A 29 16.21 -1.00 11.44
C LYS A 29 15.68 0.41 11.70
N ILE A 30 15.56 0.76 12.97
CA ILE A 30 15.15 2.07 13.46
C ILE A 30 16.40 2.75 14.02
N HIS A 31 16.82 3.82 13.36
CA HIS A 31 17.97 4.62 13.78
C HIS A 31 17.50 5.72 14.73
N VAL A 32 18.03 5.71 15.96
CA VAL A 32 17.73 6.70 16.99
C VAL A 32 19.04 7.39 17.34
N ALA A 33 19.07 8.72 17.22
CA ALA A 33 20.26 9.52 17.47
C ALA A 33 19.99 10.57 18.53
N ASN A 34 20.94 10.76 19.44
CA ASN A 34 20.95 11.88 20.36
C ASN A 34 21.85 12.99 19.79
N PRO A 35 21.29 14.13 19.36
CA PRO A 35 22.07 15.24 18.83
C PRO A 35 22.83 16.02 19.92
N SER A 36 22.52 15.84 21.21
CA SER A 36 23.23 16.47 22.32
C SER A 36 24.61 15.86 22.46
N GLN A 37 25.64 16.71 22.48
CA GLN A 37 27.04 16.27 22.66
C GLN A 37 27.47 16.19 24.13
N LYS A 38 26.55 16.46 25.07
CA LYS A 38 26.89 16.65 26.48
C LYS A 38 26.04 15.85 27.46
N GLU A 39 24.81 15.52 27.09
CA GLU A 39 23.85 14.89 28.01
C GLU A 39 23.14 13.70 27.34
N PRO A 40 22.96 12.58 28.07
CA PRO A 40 22.09 11.50 27.62
C PRO A 40 20.64 11.98 27.51
N GLN A 41 19.92 11.47 26.52
CA GLN A 41 18.52 11.83 26.28
C GLN A 41 17.67 10.57 26.16
N THR A 42 16.45 10.66 26.72
CA THR A 42 15.40 9.67 26.44
C THR A 42 14.65 10.13 25.20
N VAL A 43 14.81 9.38 24.11
CA VAL A 43 14.18 9.69 22.82
C VAL A 43 12.93 8.82 22.68
N PRO A 44 11.72 9.42 22.58
CA PRO A 44 10.51 8.66 22.31
C PRO A 44 10.51 8.19 20.87
N VAL A 45 10.45 6.87 20.68
CA VAL A 45 10.37 6.23 19.37
C VAL A 45 8.91 5.93 19.08
N LYS A 46 8.43 6.34 17.89
CA LYS A 46 7.16 5.90 17.32
C LYS A 46 7.34 5.75 15.80
N VAL A 47 7.27 4.52 15.30
CA VAL A 47 7.46 4.23 13.87
C VAL A 47 6.37 3.29 13.40
N TYR A 48 5.69 3.66 12.32
CA TYR A 48 4.69 2.80 11.68
C TYR A 48 5.36 1.67 10.90
N LEU A 49 4.83 0.46 11.06
CA LEU A 49 5.18 -0.66 10.22
C LEU A 49 4.52 -0.51 8.84
N PRO A 50 5.03 -1.17 7.79
CA PRO A 50 4.34 -1.22 6.50
C PRO A 50 2.91 -1.76 6.68
N LYS A 51 1.95 -1.20 5.94
CA LYS A 51 0.51 -1.47 6.14
C LYS A 51 0.11 -2.93 5.97
N GLU A 52 0.92 -3.70 5.23
CA GLU A 52 0.73 -5.12 4.98
C GLU A 52 1.07 -5.98 6.20
N ALA A 53 1.87 -5.45 7.14
CA ALA A 53 2.33 -6.19 8.30
C ALA A 53 1.24 -6.37 9.35
N THR A 54 1.19 -7.57 9.93
CA THR A 54 0.31 -7.91 11.04
C THR A 54 1.12 -8.39 12.26
N PRO A 55 0.51 -8.50 13.45
CA PRO A 55 1.21 -8.97 14.64
C PRO A 55 1.75 -10.39 14.50
N LYS A 56 1.18 -11.21 13.60
CA LYS A 56 1.64 -12.59 13.36
C LYS A 56 2.98 -12.65 12.62
N ASP A 57 3.30 -11.57 11.90
CA ASP A 57 4.51 -11.45 11.09
C ASP A 57 5.67 -10.93 11.93
N VAL A 58 5.39 -10.24 13.04
CA VAL A 58 6.41 -9.76 13.98
C VAL A 58 6.93 -10.93 14.81
N LYS A 59 8.25 -11.16 14.77
CA LYS A 59 8.93 -12.23 15.51
C LYS A 59 9.58 -11.72 16.78
N ASP A 60 10.19 -10.54 16.73
CA ASP A 60 10.82 -9.90 17.88
C ASP A 60 10.76 -8.37 17.74
N LEU A 61 10.42 -7.70 18.85
CA LEU A 61 10.31 -6.25 19.00
C LEU A 61 11.43 -5.67 19.87
N GLY A 62 12.27 -6.51 20.48
CA GLY A 62 13.20 -6.12 21.51
C GLY A 62 12.47 -5.54 22.72
N ASP A 63 12.82 -4.30 23.08
CA ASP A 63 12.22 -3.53 24.16
C ASP A 63 11.08 -2.60 23.69
N LEU A 64 10.74 -2.62 22.40
CA LEU A 64 9.63 -1.84 21.85
C LEU A 64 8.30 -2.57 22.03
N LYS A 65 7.22 -1.79 22.00
CA LYS A 65 5.83 -2.27 22.07
C LYS A 65 5.15 -2.09 20.73
N LEU A 66 4.22 -2.99 20.41
CA LEU A 66 3.42 -2.94 19.19
C LEU A 66 1.99 -2.53 19.54
N ASP A 67 1.48 -1.49 18.88
CA ASP A 67 0.09 -1.06 18.98
C ASP A 67 -0.52 -0.86 17.59
N TYR A 68 -1.86 -0.81 17.56
CA TYR A 68 -2.63 -0.55 16.35
C TYR A 68 -3.26 0.83 16.38
N ASP A 69 -3.10 1.58 15.29
CA ASP A 69 -3.74 2.86 15.10
C ASP A 69 -4.94 2.71 14.15
N PRO A 70 -6.19 2.84 14.64
CA PRO A 70 -7.38 2.68 13.82
C PRO A 70 -7.60 3.83 12.83
N GLU A 71 -6.99 5.01 13.04
CA GLU A 71 -7.14 6.15 12.12
C GLU A 71 -6.31 5.92 10.85
N THR A 72 -5.08 5.42 11.01
CA THR A 72 -4.18 5.14 9.88
C THR A 72 -4.33 3.72 9.34
N GLY A 73 -4.98 2.84 10.10
CA GLY A 73 -5.19 1.44 9.78
C GLY A 73 -3.90 0.62 9.80
N ALA A 74 -2.90 1.03 10.57
CA ALA A 74 -1.57 0.44 10.56
C ALA A 74 -1.07 0.15 11.98
N TYR A 75 -0.21 -0.86 12.10
CA TYR A 75 0.53 -1.13 13.31
C TYR A 75 1.74 -0.21 13.43
N TYR A 76 2.09 0.17 14.65
CA TYR A 76 3.29 0.95 14.93
C TYR A 76 4.02 0.38 16.13
N VAL A 77 5.34 0.52 16.09
CA VAL A 77 6.22 0.20 17.22
C VAL A 77 6.55 1.47 17.97
N HIS A 78 6.57 1.40 19.29
CA HIS A 78 6.89 2.54 20.15
C HIS A 78 7.60 2.15 21.44
N GLY A 79 8.27 3.13 22.04
CA GLY A 79 8.95 2.98 23.31
C GLY A 79 9.92 4.13 23.57
N ASP A 80 10.35 4.25 24.80
CA ASP A 80 11.34 5.24 25.21
C ASP A 80 12.73 4.62 25.19
N VAL A 81 13.65 5.26 24.48
CA VAL A 81 15.01 4.75 24.27
C VAL A 81 16.01 5.75 24.84
N VAL A 82 16.79 5.32 25.84
CA VAL A 82 17.88 6.13 26.38
C VAL A 82 19.08 6.05 25.43
N VAL A 83 19.56 7.21 24.99
CA VAL A 83 20.69 7.35 24.08
C VAL A 83 21.72 8.30 24.68
N GLU A 84 22.96 7.85 24.81
CA GLU A 84 24.05 8.66 25.35
C GLU A 84 24.38 9.86 24.46
N ALA A 85 25.06 10.85 25.04
CA ALA A 85 25.48 12.05 24.35
C ALA A 85 26.28 11.74 23.06
N GLY A 86 25.82 12.30 21.92
CA GLY A 86 26.45 12.14 20.61
C GLY A 86 26.33 10.75 20.01
N GLN A 87 25.63 9.82 20.68
CA GLN A 87 25.48 8.45 20.22
C GLN A 87 24.29 8.30 19.26
N SER A 88 24.43 7.37 18.32
CA SER A 88 23.32 6.81 17.56
C SER A 88 23.24 5.31 17.84
N ILE A 89 22.05 4.83 18.16
CA ILE A 89 21.78 3.40 18.34
C ILE A 89 20.77 2.93 17.30
N THR A 90 20.82 1.63 17.01
CA THR A 90 19.88 1.00 16.08
C THR A 90 19.04 -0.01 16.85
N LYS A 91 17.72 0.14 16.79
CA LYS A 91 16.75 -0.85 17.24
C LYS A 91 16.32 -1.68 16.03
N THR A 92 16.24 -2.99 16.19
CA THR A 92 15.85 -3.90 15.10
C THR A 92 14.51 -4.55 15.45
N VAL A 93 13.57 -4.50 14.51
CA VAL A 93 12.33 -5.26 14.57
C VAL A 93 12.46 -6.43 13.60
N HIS A 94 12.46 -7.65 14.14
CA HIS A 94 12.59 -8.88 13.36
C HIS A 94 11.21 -9.36 12.91
N MET A 95 11.05 -9.58 11.61
CA MET A 95 9.77 -9.95 11.01
C MET A 95 9.91 -11.11 10.04
N GLN A 96 8.82 -11.83 9.83
CA GLN A 96 8.65 -12.70 8.66
C GLN A 96 8.59 -11.82 7.41
N ASP A 97 9.30 -12.24 6.37
CA ASP A 97 9.16 -11.65 5.04
C ASP A 97 7.82 -12.06 4.43
N ILE A 98 6.92 -11.09 4.34
CA ILE A 98 5.59 -11.21 3.72
C ILE A 98 5.53 -10.53 2.36
N TRP A 99 6.59 -9.84 1.95
CA TRP A 99 6.64 -9.05 0.72
C TRP A 99 7.23 -9.86 -0.43
N VAL A 100 6.70 -11.07 -0.60
CA VAL A 100 7.11 -12.02 -1.62
C VAL A 100 5.88 -12.73 -2.20
N PHE A 101 5.82 -12.80 -3.51
CA PHE A 101 4.91 -13.64 -4.27
C PHE A 101 5.56 -14.99 -4.50
N SER A 102 4.84 -16.08 -4.24
CA SER A 102 5.33 -17.42 -4.55
C SER A 102 5.41 -17.62 -6.06
N GLU A 103 6.43 -18.36 -6.52
CA GLU A 103 6.58 -18.69 -7.93
C GLU A 103 5.37 -19.46 -8.45
N ASP A 104 4.85 -20.40 -7.65
CA ASP A 104 3.65 -21.18 -8.00
C ASP A 104 2.42 -20.28 -8.24
N GLN A 105 2.22 -19.26 -7.39
CA GLN A 105 1.13 -18.31 -7.58
C GLN A 105 1.30 -17.55 -8.90
N LEU A 106 2.51 -17.07 -9.18
CA LEU A 106 2.80 -16.31 -10.40
C LEU A 106 2.63 -17.16 -11.67
N VAL A 107 3.16 -18.39 -11.65
CA VAL A 107 3.02 -19.36 -12.76
C VAL A 107 1.56 -19.77 -12.97
N SER A 108 0.75 -19.82 -11.91
CA SER A 108 -0.69 -20.12 -12.03
C SER A 108 -1.45 -19.10 -12.90
N PHE A 109 -1.03 -17.83 -12.94
CA PHE A 109 -1.64 -16.83 -13.82
C PHE A 109 -1.37 -17.15 -15.29
N VAL A 110 -0.14 -17.53 -15.61
CA VAL A 110 0.23 -17.96 -16.97
C VAL A 110 -0.55 -19.22 -17.36
N GLY A 111 -0.65 -20.20 -16.45
CA GLY A 111 -1.43 -21.41 -16.66
C GLY A 111 -2.91 -21.11 -16.97
N ARG A 112 -3.54 -20.24 -16.17
CA ARG A 112 -4.93 -19.80 -16.41
C ARG A 112 -5.08 -19.04 -17.72
N ALA A 113 -4.11 -18.19 -18.10
CA ALA A 113 -4.14 -17.48 -19.38
C ALA A 113 -4.11 -18.46 -20.55
N LYS A 114 -3.18 -19.43 -20.53
CA LYS A 114 -3.05 -20.47 -21.56
C LYS A 114 -4.30 -21.34 -21.67
N GLU A 115 -4.86 -21.76 -20.54
CA GLU A 115 -6.09 -22.55 -20.51
C GLU A 115 -7.28 -21.78 -21.11
N ARG A 116 -7.44 -20.50 -20.76
CA ARG A 116 -8.51 -19.65 -21.32
C ARG A 116 -8.31 -19.41 -22.81
N ALA A 117 -7.08 -19.13 -23.24
CA ALA A 117 -6.73 -18.93 -24.65
C ALA A 117 -6.96 -20.21 -25.48
N GLY A 118 -6.62 -21.38 -24.96
CA GLY A 118 -6.81 -22.67 -25.64
C GLY A 118 -8.28 -23.05 -25.90
N LYS A 119 -9.24 -22.36 -25.25
CA LYS A 119 -10.68 -22.54 -25.48
C LYS A 119 -11.21 -21.66 -26.62
N LEU A 120 -10.39 -20.76 -27.17
CA LEU A 120 -10.75 -19.85 -28.27
C LEU A 120 -10.30 -20.48 -29.59
N THR A 121 -11.26 -20.90 -30.41
CA THR A 121 -11.00 -21.61 -31.68
C THR A 121 -11.11 -20.71 -32.92
N GLU A 122 -11.70 -19.53 -32.77
CA GLU A 122 -11.82 -18.56 -33.88
C GLU A 122 -10.46 -17.89 -34.15
N PRO A 123 -9.98 -17.84 -35.41
CA PRO A 123 -8.61 -17.38 -35.72
C PRO A 123 -8.25 -15.98 -35.20
N ALA A 124 -9.15 -15.00 -35.29
CA ALA A 124 -8.88 -13.64 -34.82
C ALA A 124 -8.80 -13.58 -33.28
N ALA A 125 -9.75 -14.23 -32.59
CA ALA A 125 -9.76 -14.36 -31.14
C ALA A 125 -8.57 -15.17 -30.63
N ALA A 126 -8.14 -16.21 -31.34
CA ALA A 126 -6.96 -17.01 -31.00
C ALA A 126 -5.67 -16.19 -31.12
N GLN A 127 -5.55 -15.35 -32.15
CA GLN A 127 -4.43 -14.43 -32.31
C GLN A 127 -4.38 -13.38 -31.20
N GLU A 128 -5.53 -12.77 -30.88
CA GLU A 128 -5.63 -11.80 -29.78
C GLU A 128 -5.30 -12.45 -28.44
N ALA A 129 -5.82 -13.65 -28.19
CA ALA A 129 -5.56 -14.43 -26.99
C ALA A 129 -4.07 -14.76 -26.81
N THR A 130 -3.38 -15.10 -27.89
CA THR A 130 -1.93 -15.33 -27.89
C THR A 130 -1.18 -14.08 -27.44
N GLY A 131 -1.58 -12.90 -27.94
CA GLY A 131 -1.02 -11.62 -27.51
C GLY A 131 -1.27 -11.33 -26.02
N ILE A 132 -2.46 -11.68 -25.49
CA ILE A 132 -2.76 -11.54 -24.07
C ILE A 132 -1.89 -12.47 -23.22
N VAL A 133 -1.76 -13.74 -23.61
CA VAL A 133 -0.91 -14.72 -22.90
C VAL A 133 0.54 -14.22 -22.82
N GLN A 134 1.10 -13.73 -23.92
CA GLN A 134 2.47 -13.19 -23.95
C GLN A 134 2.63 -11.99 -23.00
N ARG A 135 1.65 -11.09 -22.94
CA ARG A 135 1.69 -9.98 -21.97
C ARG A 135 1.66 -10.47 -20.53
N VAL A 136 0.83 -11.46 -20.22
CA VAL A 136 0.78 -12.07 -18.88
C VAL A 136 2.13 -12.69 -18.52
N GLU A 137 2.74 -13.45 -19.44
CA GLU A 137 4.08 -14.03 -19.25
C GLU A 137 5.14 -12.95 -18.98
N GLN A 138 5.16 -11.88 -19.78
CA GLN A 138 6.10 -10.77 -19.60
C GLN A 138 5.93 -10.06 -18.25
N LYS A 139 4.68 -9.86 -17.81
CA LYS A 139 4.38 -9.24 -16.51
C LYS A 139 4.81 -10.12 -15.34
N VAL A 140 4.56 -11.43 -15.43
CA VAL A 140 5.02 -12.40 -14.42
C VAL A 140 6.54 -12.43 -14.33
N GLU A 141 7.22 -12.50 -15.47
CA GLU A 141 8.69 -12.47 -15.51
C GLU A 141 9.25 -11.17 -14.92
N ALA A 142 8.62 -10.03 -15.22
CA ALA A 142 9.02 -8.74 -14.65
C ALA A 142 8.89 -8.72 -13.11
N ILE A 143 7.82 -9.30 -12.55
CA ILE A 143 7.67 -9.44 -11.10
C ILE A 143 8.78 -10.33 -10.53
N LEU A 144 8.98 -11.53 -11.09
CA LEU A 144 10.01 -12.48 -10.63
C LEU A 144 11.41 -11.86 -10.64
N LYS A 145 11.76 -11.20 -11.75
CA LYS A 145 13.02 -10.49 -11.91
C LYS A 145 13.19 -9.41 -10.84
N ARG A 146 12.17 -8.59 -10.62
CA ARG A 146 12.25 -7.51 -9.63
C ARG A 146 12.39 -8.05 -8.21
N GLN A 147 11.68 -9.12 -7.85
CA GLN A 147 11.83 -9.75 -6.53
C GLN A 147 13.28 -10.17 -6.28
N LYS A 148 13.90 -10.81 -7.27
CA LYS A 148 15.30 -11.24 -7.22
C LYS A 148 16.27 -10.06 -7.11
N GLU A 149 16.04 -8.97 -7.85
CA GLU A 149 16.87 -7.76 -7.78
C GLU A 149 16.81 -7.07 -6.41
N THR A 150 15.66 -7.15 -5.73
CA THR A 150 15.47 -6.61 -4.37
C THR A 150 15.87 -7.59 -3.26
N ASP A 151 16.59 -8.66 -3.65
CA ASP A 151 17.45 -9.54 -2.86
C ASP A 151 18.02 -8.90 -1.57
N GLY A 152 17.56 -9.19 -0.34
CA GLY A 152 18.17 -8.64 0.88
C GLY A 152 18.07 -7.13 1.10
N GLN A 153 17.19 -6.43 0.36
CA GLN A 153 16.96 -4.99 0.48
C GLN A 153 15.51 -4.70 0.93
N PRO A 154 15.22 -4.65 2.25
CA PRO A 154 13.84 -4.58 2.76
C PRO A 154 13.00 -3.44 2.20
N ALA A 155 13.54 -2.23 2.16
CA ALA A 155 12.81 -1.07 1.67
C ALA A 155 12.45 -1.19 0.18
N GLU A 156 13.41 -1.64 -0.64
CA GLU A 156 13.20 -1.86 -2.06
C GLU A 156 12.24 -3.03 -2.31
N ARG A 157 12.34 -4.08 -1.51
CA ARG A 157 11.45 -5.26 -1.57
C ARG A 157 10.00 -4.88 -1.28
N ILE A 158 9.75 -4.13 -0.21
CA ILE A 158 8.39 -3.64 0.12
C ILE A 158 7.83 -2.82 -1.04
N GLN A 159 8.63 -1.95 -1.63
CA GLN A 159 8.21 -1.14 -2.77
C GLN A 159 7.92 -2.01 -4.01
N ALA A 160 8.81 -2.94 -4.34
CA ALA A 160 8.64 -3.86 -5.46
C ALA A 160 7.40 -4.73 -5.31
N TYR A 161 7.11 -5.20 -4.09
CA TYR A 161 5.90 -5.95 -3.78
C TYR A 161 4.63 -5.13 -4.06
N ARG A 162 4.56 -3.89 -3.57
CA ARG A 162 3.42 -2.99 -3.83
C ARG A 162 3.22 -2.70 -5.32
N GLN A 163 4.31 -2.51 -6.06
CA GLN A 163 4.25 -2.37 -7.51
C GLN A 163 3.77 -3.66 -8.18
N GLY A 164 4.23 -4.81 -7.69
CA GLY A 164 3.79 -6.13 -8.14
C GLY A 164 2.30 -6.37 -7.94
N LEU A 165 1.71 -5.92 -6.83
CA LEU A 165 0.25 -5.96 -6.62
C LEU A 165 -0.52 -5.22 -7.72
N ALA A 166 -0.03 -4.04 -8.12
CA ALA A 166 -0.62 -3.30 -9.23
C ALA A 166 -0.47 -4.04 -10.57
N VAL A 167 0.69 -4.66 -10.82
CA VAL A 167 0.90 -5.49 -12.02
C VAL A 167 -0.03 -6.71 -12.02
N ILE A 168 -0.21 -7.40 -10.89
CA ILE A 168 -1.14 -8.52 -10.74
C ILE A 168 -2.57 -8.10 -11.07
N THR A 169 -3.00 -6.92 -10.62
CA THR A 169 -4.32 -6.37 -10.98
C THR A 169 -4.47 -6.26 -12.50
N THR A 170 -3.43 -5.85 -13.22
CA THR A 170 -3.48 -5.80 -14.69
C THR A 170 -3.43 -7.17 -15.35
N ILE A 171 -2.80 -8.18 -14.71
CA ILE A 171 -2.85 -9.57 -15.17
C ILE A 171 -4.27 -10.11 -15.05
N GLU A 172 -4.98 -9.81 -13.96
CA GLU A 172 -6.38 -10.18 -13.79
C GLU A 172 -7.27 -9.54 -14.86
N GLN A 173 -7.04 -8.27 -15.19
CA GLN A 173 -7.74 -7.60 -16.30
C GLN A 173 -7.46 -8.26 -17.66
N ASP A 174 -6.22 -8.67 -17.92
CA ASP A 174 -5.86 -9.42 -19.13
C ASP A 174 -6.58 -10.79 -19.16
N LEU A 175 -6.66 -11.47 -18.02
CA LEU A 175 -7.39 -12.73 -17.88
C LEU A 175 -8.90 -12.55 -18.12
N ASP A 176 -9.49 -11.46 -17.65
CA ASP A 176 -10.90 -11.12 -17.91
C ASP A 176 -11.14 -10.75 -19.37
N ALA A 177 -10.17 -10.10 -20.03
CA ALA A 177 -10.24 -9.82 -21.46
C ALA A 177 -10.34 -11.12 -22.28
N LEU A 178 -9.58 -12.16 -21.92
CA LEU A 178 -9.69 -13.49 -22.55
C LEU A 178 -11.10 -14.09 -22.41
N ASP A 179 -11.77 -13.88 -21.28
CA ASP A 179 -13.14 -14.38 -21.09
C ASP A 179 -14.17 -13.59 -21.92
N LYS A 180 -13.93 -12.29 -22.17
CA LYS A 180 -14.77 -11.47 -23.04
C LYS A 180 -14.65 -11.86 -24.52
N LEU A 181 -13.50 -12.38 -24.96
CA LEU A 181 -13.35 -12.88 -26.34
C LEU A 181 -14.32 -14.03 -26.65
N LYS A 182 -14.72 -14.82 -25.65
CA LYS A 182 -15.73 -15.88 -25.80
C LYS A 182 -17.14 -15.34 -26.07
N GLN A 183 -17.40 -14.09 -25.69
CA GLN A 183 -18.72 -13.48 -25.70
C GLN A 183 -19.00 -12.68 -26.98
N VAL A 184 -18.04 -12.52 -27.88
CA VAL A 184 -18.28 -11.86 -29.17
C VAL A 184 -19.18 -12.77 -30.01
N PRO A 185 -20.48 -12.43 -30.19
CA PRO A 185 -21.36 -13.26 -30.99
C PRO A 185 -20.90 -13.16 -32.43
N PHE A 186 -20.79 -14.32 -33.09
CA PHE A 186 -20.66 -14.43 -34.54
C PHE A 186 -21.76 -13.58 -35.21
N GLY A 187 -21.41 -12.38 -35.71
CA GLY A 187 -22.42 -11.46 -36.20
C GLY A 187 -21.98 -10.02 -36.48
N ARG A 188 -20.69 -9.77 -36.73
CA ARG A 188 -20.26 -8.56 -37.43
C ARG A 188 -19.40 -8.95 -38.61
N GLU A 189 -20.07 -9.49 -39.62
CA GLU A 189 -19.59 -9.38 -40.99
C GLU A 189 -19.32 -7.91 -41.30
N GLY A 190 -18.21 -7.67 -42.00
CA GLY A 190 -17.75 -6.35 -42.36
C GLY A 190 -18.85 -5.51 -42.99
N LYS A 191 -19.16 -4.37 -42.36
CA LYS A 191 -19.73 -3.22 -43.03
C LYS A 191 -19.37 -1.95 -42.27
N ASN A 192 -18.71 -1.06 -42.99
CA ASN A 192 -18.52 0.37 -42.72
C ASN A 192 -17.33 0.76 -41.84
N LEU A 193 -16.12 0.51 -42.37
CA LEU A 193 -15.05 1.50 -42.27
C LEU A 193 -15.21 2.49 -43.44
N SER A 194 -16.13 3.44 -43.32
CA SER A 194 -16.23 4.62 -44.19
C SER A 194 -17.01 5.72 -43.46
N ARG A 195 -16.26 6.54 -42.73
CA ARG A 195 -16.34 8.02 -42.69
C ARG A 195 -17.73 8.63 -42.92
N GLU A 196 -18.35 9.15 -41.85
CA GLU A 196 -19.12 10.41 -41.89
C GLU A 196 -19.33 10.97 -40.46
N PRO A 197 -19.63 12.27 -40.30
CA PRO A 197 -18.98 13.13 -39.33
C PRO A 197 -19.84 13.43 -38.10
N ASP A 198 -19.15 13.81 -37.03
CA ASP A 198 -19.61 14.51 -35.83
C ASP A 198 -21.12 14.81 -35.72
N SER A 199 -21.82 13.96 -34.97
CA SER A 199 -23.21 14.11 -34.53
C SER A 199 -23.45 15.32 -33.59
N ARG A 200 -22.52 16.27 -33.49
CA ARG A 200 -22.67 17.50 -32.69
C ARG A 200 -23.56 18.55 -33.39
N MET A 201 -23.91 18.36 -34.66
CA MET A 201 -24.77 19.27 -35.44
C MET A 201 -26.22 18.80 -35.63
N ALA A 202 -26.66 17.70 -35.00
CA ALA A 202 -28.04 17.21 -35.13
C ALA A 202 -29.00 17.70 -34.01
N LEU A 203 -28.52 18.53 -33.07
CA LEU A 203 -29.27 18.98 -31.88
C LEU A 203 -30.07 20.28 -32.05
N LEU A 204 -30.37 20.73 -33.28
CA LEU A 204 -31.11 21.98 -33.52
C LEU A 204 -32.40 21.86 -34.35
N ALA A 205 -32.89 20.64 -34.59
CA ALA A 205 -34.24 20.41 -35.09
C ALA A 205 -34.79 19.21 -34.30
N GLY A 206 -35.72 19.35 -33.38
CA GLY A 206 -37.04 19.93 -33.62
C GLY A 206 -38.05 18.80 -33.33
N SER A 207 -38.74 18.94 -32.20
CA SER A 207 -40.11 18.50 -31.91
C SER A 207 -40.56 17.05 -32.19
N GLY A 208 -41.17 16.45 -31.16
CA GLY A 208 -42.46 15.76 -31.36
C GLY A 208 -42.53 14.32 -30.89
N ASP A 209 -43.35 14.12 -29.86
CA ASP A 209 -44.21 12.96 -29.58
C ASP A 209 -43.62 11.69 -28.93
N SER A 210 -44.09 11.46 -27.70
CA SER A 210 -44.36 10.13 -27.13
C SER A 210 -45.67 9.58 -27.74
N PRO A 211 -45.94 8.25 -27.75
CA PRO A 211 -46.64 7.67 -26.59
C PRO A 211 -46.34 6.18 -26.25
N GLU A 212 -46.58 5.89 -24.97
CA GLU A 212 -47.17 4.68 -24.34
C GLU A 212 -46.59 3.26 -24.49
N GLY A 213 -46.43 2.62 -23.32
CA GLY A 213 -46.82 1.21 -23.13
C GLY A 213 -45.85 0.31 -22.37
N GLY A 214 -46.08 0.11 -21.07
CA GLY A 214 -45.71 -1.13 -20.36
C GLY A 214 -44.67 -1.02 -19.24
N ALA A 215 -45.12 -1.09 -17.99
CA ALA A 215 -44.35 -1.47 -16.80
C ALA A 215 -45.27 -2.35 -15.91
N PRO A 216 -44.77 -3.16 -14.95
CA PRO A 216 -43.44 -3.05 -14.33
C PRO A 216 -42.72 -4.39 -14.10
N LEU A 217 -41.38 -4.37 -14.01
CA LEU A 217 -40.60 -5.11 -13.02
C LEU A 217 -39.13 -4.70 -13.16
N GLY A 218 -38.54 -4.19 -12.07
CA GLY A 218 -37.16 -3.72 -12.01
C GLY A 218 -37.10 -2.23 -11.70
N ARG A 219 -36.97 -1.91 -10.40
CA ARG A 219 -36.85 -0.54 -9.89
C ARG A 219 -35.49 0.04 -10.29
N SER A 220 -35.36 0.50 -11.54
CA SER A 220 -34.27 1.38 -11.92
C SER A 220 -34.44 2.68 -11.14
N ILE A 221 -33.45 3.02 -10.32
CA ILE A 221 -33.41 4.32 -9.67
C ILE A 221 -33.29 5.34 -10.79
N SER A 222 -34.38 6.06 -11.05
CA SER A 222 -34.39 7.19 -11.99
C SER A 222 -33.17 8.07 -11.73
N MET A 223 -32.42 8.43 -12.78
CA MET A 223 -31.21 9.26 -12.69
C MET A 223 -31.47 10.60 -11.96
N THR A 224 -32.73 11.06 -11.90
CA THR A 224 -33.12 12.25 -11.12
C THR A 224 -33.11 12.02 -9.62
N THR A 225 -33.36 10.79 -9.14
CA THR A 225 -33.35 10.43 -7.73
C THR A 225 -31.93 10.27 -7.21
N ALA A 226 -31.03 9.67 -8.00
CA ALA A 226 -29.62 9.53 -7.63
C ALA A 226 -28.94 10.89 -7.43
N TRP A 227 -29.15 11.84 -8.35
CA TRP A 227 -28.61 13.20 -8.22
C TRP A 227 -29.22 13.97 -7.05
N ARG A 228 -30.52 13.81 -6.78
CA ARG A 228 -31.16 14.37 -5.57
C ARG A 228 -30.55 13.84 -4.27
N MET A 229 -30.19 12.56 -4.24
CA MET A 229 -29.54 11.96 -3.07
C MET A 229 -28.12 12.51 -2.88
N ILE A 230 -27.36 12.69 -3.97
CA ILE A 230 -26.02 13.30 -3.91
C ILE A 230 -26.11 14.73 -3.34
N PHE A 231 -27.01 15.56 -3.87
CA PHE A 231 -27.21 16.92 -3.36
C PHE A 231 -27.70 16.95 -1.90
N ALA A 232 -28.56 16.02 -1.50
CA ALA A 232 -29.01 15.91 -0.11
C ALA A 232 -27.86 15.55 0.85
N ILE A 233 -26.99 14.63 0.45
CA ILE A 233 -25.81 14.24 1.24
C ILE A 233 -24.82 15.40 1.34
N LEU A 234 -24.55 16.11 0.25
CA LEU A 234 -23.67 17.28 0.24
C LEU A 234 -24.23 18.41 1.12
N ALA A 235 -25.54 18.68 1.06
CA ALA A 235 -26.19 19.67 1.90
C ALA A 235 -26.12 19.31 3.39
N PHE A 236 -26.30 18.01 3.71
CA PHE A 236 -26.21 17.51 5.08
C PHE A 236 -24.78 17.62 5.64
N LEU A 237 -23.76 17.23 4.85
CA LEU A 237 -22.35 17.41 5.20
C LEU A 237 -21.99 18.88 5.43
N GLY A 238 -22.51 19.78 4.58
CA GLY A 238 -22.34 21.23 4.74
C GLY A 238 -22.97 21.76 6.04
N ALA A 239 -24.17 21.30 6.40
CA ALA A 239 -24.83 21.70 7.63
C ALA A 239 -24.06 21.21 8.88
N LEU A 240 -23.54 19.98 8.86
CA LEU A 240 -22.69 19.45 9.94
C LEU A 240 -21.40 20.27 10.09
N SER A 241 -20.77 20.65 8.98
CA SER A 241 -19.58 21.52 9.01
C SER A 241 -19.89 22.89 9.62
N ALA A 242 -21.03 23.49 9.28
CA ALA A 242 -21.45 24.77 9.85
C ALA A 242 -21.72 24.69 11.37
N VAL A 243 -22.36 23.61 11.85
CA VAL A 243 -22.58 23.40 13.29
C VAL A 243 -21.25 23.24 14.02
N PHE A 244 -20.33 22.45 13.47
CA PHE A 244 -19.00 22.28 14.07
C PHE A 244 -18.24 23.61 14.13
N PHE A 245 -18.23 24.38 13.04
CA PHE A 245 -17.60 25.70 12.98
C PHE A 245 -18.19 26.69 13.99
N LEU A 246 -19.51 26.73 14.15
CA LEU A 246 -20.18 27.59 15.14
C LEU A 246 -19.90 27.16 16.58
N THR A 247 -19.82 25.84 16.82
CA THR A 247 -19.49 25.29 18.15
C THR A 247 -18.06 25.68 18.53
N TRP A 248 -17.12 25.54 17.60
CA TRP A 248 -15.72 25.90 17.80
C TRP A 248 -15.53 27.42 17.93
N HIS A 249 -16.23 28.23 17.13
CA HIS A 249 -16.18 29.69 17.18
C HIS A 249 -16.83 30.27 18.47
N ARG A 250 -17.75 29.55 19.11
CA ARG A 250 -18.24 29.92 20.45
C ARG A 250 -17.22 29.60 21.53
N LEU A 251 -16.46 28.52 21.39
CA LEU A 251 -15.44 28.11 22.36
C LEU A 251 -14.25 29.07 22.40
N LEU A 252 -13.82 29.60 21.25
CA LEU A 252 -12.73 30.59 21.16
C LEU A 252 -13.05 31.94 21.84
N ARG A 253 -14.34 32.30 21.99
CA ARG A 253 -14.72 33.54 22.68
C ARG A 253 -14.65 33.43 24.20
N VAL A 254 -14.59 32.22 24.76
CA VAL A 254 -14.51 32.00 26.22
C VAL A 254 -13.05 31.99 26.70
N THR A 255 -12.10 31.65 25.84
CA THR A 255 -10.67 31.56 26.20
C THR A 255 -9.86 32.84 25.94
N VAL A 256 -10.30 33.73 25.04
CA VAL A 256 -9.59 35.00 24.76
C VAL A 256 -9.92 36.13 25.74
N GLY A 257 -10.92 35.94 26.63
CA GLY A 257 -11.29 36.92 27.65
C GLY A 257 -10.51 36.82 28.98
N GLY A 258 -9.60 35.84 29.12
CA GLY A 258 -8.98 35.49 30.42
C GLY A 258 -7.52 35.89 30.62
N GLU A 259 -6.80 36.33 29.59
CA GLU A 259 -5.36 36.64 29.69
C GLU A 259 -5.09 38.12 29.41
N GLN A 260 -5.53 38.98 30.34
CA GLN A 260 -4.88 40.27 30.60
C GLN A 260 -4.74 40.46 32.11
N GLU A 261 -3.84 39.70 32.72
CA GLU A 261 -3.09 40.16 33.90
C GLU A 261 -1.63 39.73 33.73
N ALA A 262 -0.89 40.58 33.03
CA ALA A 262 0.56 40.52 33.00
C ALA A 262 1.10 41.08 34.33
N VAL A 263 1.81 40.25 35.11
CA VAL A 263 2.72 40.74 36.16
C VAL A 263 4.12 40.81 35.55
N PRO A 264 4.77 41.97 35.49
CA PRO A 264 6.14 42.05 35.02
C PRO A 264 7.12 41.59 36.11
N LEU A 265 8.14 40.86 35.65
CA LEU A 265 9.28 40.39 36.43
C LEU A 265 10.10 41.57 36.96
N VAL A 266 10.31 41.61 38.28
CA VAL A 266 11.27 42.53 38.93
C VAL A 266 12.67 41.92 38.79
N GLN A 267 13.53 42.58 38.01
CA GLN A 267 14.99 42.44 38.06
C GLN A 267 15.56 43.66 38.78
N GLY A 268 16.60 43.42 39.58
CA GLY A 268 17.02 44.29 40.67
C GLY A 268 17.71 45.59 40.27
N ASP A 269 17.85 46.45 41.28
CA ASP A 269 18.78 47.57 41.28
C ASP A 269 19.55 47.58 42.60
N ALA A 270 20.87 47.67 42.48
CA ALA A 270 21.78 48.04 43.54
C ALA A 270 22.15 49.52 43.33
N SER A 271 21.82 50.39 44.29
CA SER A 271 22.58 51.63 44.58
C SER A 271 21.99 52.40 45.78
N GLY A 272 22.85 52.75 46.73
CA GLY A 272 22.84 54.08 47.40
C GLY A 272 22.02 54.25 48.67
N GLY A 273 22.71 54.31 49.83
CA GLY A 273 22.17 54.80 51.10
C GLY A 273 22.79 54.15 52.32
#